data_AF-A0AAD8T5I8-F1
#
_entry.id   AF-A0AAD8T5I8-F1
#
_cell.length_a   1.000
_cell.length_b   1.000
_cell.length_c   1.000
_cell.angle_alpha   90.00
_cell.angle_beta   90.00
_cell.angle_gamma   90.00
#
_symmetry.space_group_name_H-M   'P 1'
#
loop_
_entity.id
_entity.type
_entity.pdbx_description
1 polymer ?
#
loop_
_entity_poly.entity_id
_entity_poly.type
_entity_poly.pdbx_seq_one_letter_code
_entity_poly.pdbx_strand_id
1 'polypeptide(L)'
;MFMVPAGLCTAISTRVSNELGAGKPEAAKLATRVVVCMALCGGLVMSVAMILLRKFWGYLYSNEEEVVTYIARMIPVLAISFFIDGIHTSLSGVLTGCGEQKIGARVNLAAFYLAGIPLAVLLAFVLHLNGMGLWLGIVCGSLTKLLLLVWVALSINWEKEAIKAKDMVLQSSLPVA
;
A
#
# COMPACT_ATOMS: atom_id res chain seq x y z
N MET A 1 1.84 2.80 -13.40
CA MET A 1 1.07 1.70 -12.77
C MET A 1 0.42 2.07 -11.43
N PHE A 2 0.79 3.18 -10.78
CA PHE A 2 0.24 3.57 -9.46
C PHE A 2 -1.24 4.03 -9.47
N MET A 3 -1.76 4.48 -10.61
CA MET A 3 -3.16 4.96 -10.71
C MET A 3 -4.20 3.87 -10.42
N VAL A 4 -3.92 2.60 -10.75
CA VAL A 4 -4.88 1.50 -10.51
C VAL A 4 -5.05 1.22 -9.01
N PRO A 5 -3.97 1.01 -8.21
CA PRO A 5 -4.08 0.95 -6.75
C PRO A 5 -4.67 2.21 -6.12
N ALA A 6 -4.34 3.40 -6.64
CA ALA A 6 -4.87 4.66 -6.12
C ALA A 6 -6.41 4.75 -6.29
N GLY A 7 -6.94 4.34 -7.44
CA GLY A 7 -8.39 4.27 -7.66
C GLY A 7 -9.08 3.23 -6.76
N LEU A 8 -8.44 2.08 -6.53
CA LEU A 8 -8.92 1.09 -5.56
C LEU A 8 -8.94 1.65 -4.13
N CYS A 9 -7.91 2.41 -3.75
CA CYS A 9 -7.79 3.06 -2.45
C CYS A 9 -8.92 4.05 -2.18
N THR A 10 -9.23 4.93 -3.15
CA THR A 10 -10.32 5.89 -3.00
C THR A 10 -11.68 5.18 -2.94
N ALA A 11 -11.90 4.18 -3.79
CA ALA A 11 -13.13 3.40 -3.78
C ALA A 11 -13.38 2.68 -2.45
N ILE A 12 -12.36 2.01 -1.88
CA ILE A 12 -12.52 1.34 -0.58
C ILE A 12 -12.70 2.32 0.56
N SER A 13 -11.96 3.44 0.55
CA SER A 13 -12.10 4.47 1.58
C SER A 13 -13.54 4.96 1.64
N THR A 14 -14.12 5.33 0.50
CA THR A 14 -15.53 5.78 0.43
C THR A 14 -16.50 4.70 0.88
N ARG A 15 -16.30 3.44 0.46
CA ARG A 15 -17.20 2.35 0.83
C ARG A 15 -17.14 2.03 2.32
N VAL A 16 -15.95 1.93 2.91
CA VAL A 16 -15.78 1.67 4.35
C VAL A 16 -16.36 2.84 5.16
N SER A 17 -16.10 4.09 4.78
CA SER A 17 -16.69 5.25 5.47
C SER A 17 -18.23 5.22 5.43
N ASN A 18 -18.82 4.90 4.27
CA ASN A 18 -20.28 4.84 4.13
C ASN A 18 -20.90 3.71 4.97
N GLU A 19 -20.31 2.51 4.96
CA GLU A 19 -20.84 1.37 5.73
C GLU A 19 -20.69 1.59 7.25
N LEU A 20 -19.57 2.18 7.69
CA LEU A 20 -19.38 2.56 9.10
C LEU A 20 -20.35 3.66 9.53
N GLY A 21 -20.54 4.70 8.70
CA GLY A 21 -21.52 5.76 8.95
C GLY A 21 -22.97 5.26 8.98
N ALA A 22 -23.28 4.19 8.24
CA ALA A 22 -24.58 3.52 8.26
C ALA A 22 -24.75 2.53 9.44
N GLY A 23 -23.75 2.38 10.32
CA GLY A 23 -23.79 1.46 11.46
C GLY A 23 -23.72 -0.02 11.05
N LYS A 24 -23.10 -0.35 9.91
CA LYS A 24 -22.98 -1.71 9.37
C LYS A 24 -21.54 -2.23 9.41
N PRO A 25 -21.00 -2.60 10.59
CA PRO A 25 -19.61 -3.03 10.73
C PRO A 25 -19.27 -4.29 9.92
N GLU A 26 -20.19 -5.25 9.81
CA GLU A 26 -19.98 -6.47 9.03
C GLU A 26 -19.84 -6.19 7.52
N ALA A 27 -20.59 -5.20 7.00
CA ALA A 27 -20.48 -4.79 5.60
C ALA A 27 -19.13 -4.09 5.33
N ALA A 28 -18.64 -3.28 6.28
CA ALA A 28 -17.32 -2.65 6.19
C ALA A 28 -16.18 -3.69 6.20
N LYS A 29 -16.30 -4.73 7.04
CA LYS A 29 -15.37 -5.87 7.09
C LYS A 29 -15.38 -6.66 5.78
N LEU A 30 -16.56 -6.92 5.22
CA LEU A 30 -16.70 -7.58 3.92
C LEU A 30 -16.08 -6.74 2.79
N ALA A 31 -16.34 -5.43 2.75
CA ALA A 31 -15.76 -4.52 1.77
C ALA A 31 -14.22 -4.55 1.81
N THR A 32 -13.65 -4.56 3.02
CA THR A 32 -12.21 -4.68 3.24
C THR A 32 -11.66 -5.99 2.69
N ARG A 33 -12.30 -7.12 2.97
CA ARG A 33 -11.88 -8.42 2.44
C ARG A 33 -11.93 -8.46 0.91
N VAL A 34 -12.98 -7.91 0.32
CA VAL A 34 -13.15 -7.84 -1.15
C VAL A 34 -12.04 -7.00 -1.77
N VAL A 35 -11.72 -5.81 -1.24
CA VAL A 35 -10.65 -5.00 -1.84
C VAL A 35 -9.30 -5.66 -1.70
N VAL A 36 -9.01 -6.35 -0.59
CA VAL A 36 -7.73 -7.06 -0.41
C VAL A 36 -7.62 -8.18 -1.44
N CYS A 37 -8.68 -8.95 -1.67
CA CYS A 37 -8.71 -9.94 -2.75
C CYS A 37 -8.51 -9.30 -4.13
N MET A 38 -9.18 -8.18 -4.43
CA MET A 38 -9.00 -7.47 -5.70
C MET A 38 -7.57 -6.94 -5.87
N ALA A 39 -6.96 -6.41 -4.81
CA ALA A 39 -5.59 -5.92 -4.82
C ALA A 39 -4.59 -7.05 -5.03
N LEU A 40 -4.82 -8.22 -4.42
CA LEU A 40 -4.00 -9.42 -4.63
C LEU A 40 -4.11 -9.93 -6.07
N CYS A 41 -5.32 -10.12 -6.58
CA CYS A 41 -5.54 -10.60 -7.95
C CYS A 41 -5.03 -9.59 -8.99
N GLY A 42 -5.40 -8.32 -8.86
CA GLY A 42 -4.97 -7.26 -9.76
C GLY A 42 -3.47 -7.02 -9.70
N GLY A 43 -2.89 -7.01 -8.49
CA GLY A 43 -1.46 -6.91 -8.29
C GLY A 43 -0.69 -8.06 -8.93
N LEU A 44 -1.19 -9.30 -8.79
CA LEU A 44 -0.57 -10.48 -9.39
C LEU A 44 -0.57 -10.38 -10.91
N VAL A 45 -1.71 -10.04 -11.52
CA VAL A 45 -1.83 -9.86 -12.98
C VAL A 45 -0.86 -8.80 -13.48
N MET A 46 -0.80 -7.64 -12.81
CA MET A 46 0.12 -6.55 -13.17
C MET A 46 1.59 -6.95 -13.03
N SER A 47 1.93 -7.69 -11.98
CA SER A 47 3.30 -8.16 -11.72
C SER A 47 3.76 -9.17 -12.78
N VAL A 48 2.90 -10.12 -13.12
CA VAL A 48 3.15 -11.10 -14.18
C VAL A 48 3.31 -10.39 -15.52
N ALA A 49 2.43 -9.44 -15.85
CA ALA A 49 2.53 -8.65 -17.08
C ALA A 49 3.85 -7.87 -17.16
N MET A 50 4.31 -7.26 -16.06
CA MET A 50 5.61 -6.58 -16.02
C MET A 50 6.77 -7.54 -16.31
N ILE A 51 6.77 -8.72 -15.68
CA ILE A 51 7.85 -9.71 -15.85
C ILE A 51 7.88 -10.24 -17.29
N LEU A 52 6.71 -10.55 -17.88
CA LEU A 52 6.61 -11.04 -19.25
C LEU A 52 7.05 -10.00 -20.27
N LEU A 53 6.68 -8.73 -20.06
CA LEU A 53 6.99 -7.62 -20.96
C LEU A 53 8.34 -6.95 -20.64
N ARG A 54 9.19 -7.56 -19.81
CA ARG A 54 10.41 -6.90 -19.26
C ARG A 54 11.35 -6.32 -20.30
N LYS A 55 11.51 -6.97 -21.45
CA LYS A 55 12.38 -6.49 -22.53
C LYS A 55 11.75 -5.31 -23.28
N PHE A 56 10.43 -5.37 -23.49
CA PHE A 56 9.68 -4.29 -24.14
C PHE A 56 9.74 -3.00 -23.33
N TRP A 57 9.62 -3.09 -22.00
CA TRP A 57 9.76 -1.94 -21.11
C TRP A 57 11.12 -1.26 -21.23
N GLY A 58 12.23 -2.02 -21.33
CA GLY A 58 13.56 -1.44 -21.49
C GLY A 58 13.70 -0.60 -22.77
N TYR A 59 13.25 -1.14 -23.90
CA TYR A 59 13.29 -0.44 -25.19
C TYR A 59 12.37 0.77 -25.29
N LEU A 60 11.34 0.85 -24.43
CA LEU A 60 10.48 2.04 -24.36
C LEU A 60 11.18 3.24 -23.72
N TYR A 61 12.18 3.00 -22.86
CA TYR A 61 12.90 4.06 -22.14
C TYR A 61 14.26 4.39 -22.73
N SER A 62 14.95 3.44 -23.36
CA SER A 62 16.25 3.67 -23.97
C SER A 62 16.53 2.71 -25.12
N ASN A 63 17.27 3.19 -26.11
CA ASN A 63 17.77 2.37 -27.23
C ASN A 63 19.15 1.76 -26.93
N GLU A 64 19.79 2.13 -25.83
CA GLU A 64 21.09 1.59 -25.42
C GLU A 64 20.93 0.21 -24.78
N GLU A 65 21.54 -0.83 -25.36
CA GLU A 65 21.39 -2.23 -24.92
C GLU A 65 21.83 -2.45 -23.46
N GLU A 66 22.83 -1.71 -23.00
CA GLU A 66 23.33 -1.79 -21.63
C GLU A 66 22.26 -1.34 -20.62
N VAL A 67 21.53 -0.26 -20.94
CA VAL A 67 20.43 0.27 -20.12
C VAL A 67 19.22 -0.66 -20.17
N VAL A 68 18.87 -1.18 -21.35
CA VAL A 68 17.78 -2.14 -21.54
C VAL A 68 18.01 -3.41 -20.71
N THR A 69 19.23 -3.94 -20.73
CA THR A 69 19.62 -5.14 -19.98
C THR A 69 19.57 -4.89 -18.48
N TYR A 70 20.01 -3.73 -18.01
CA TYR A 70 19.91 -3.33 -16.62
C TYR A 70 18.46 -3.22 -16.14
N ILE A 71 17.60 -2.52 -16.90
CA ILE A 71 16.16 -2.40 -16.59
C ILE A 71 15.50 -3.78 -16.56
N ALA A 72 15.80 -4.66 -17.53
CA ALA A 72 15.25 -6.01 -17.58
C ALA A 72 15.62 -6.87 -16.36
N ARG A 73 16.80 -6.63 -15.74
CA ARG A 73 17.20 -7.26 -14.47
C ARG A 73 16.50 -6.67 -13.25
N MET A 74 16.18 -5.38 -13.28
CA MET A 74 15.48 -4.67 -12.20
C MET A 74 13.97 -4.94 -12.18
N ILE A 75 13.36 -5.22 -13.33
CA ILE A 75 11.90 -5.41 -13.45
C ILE A 75 11.30 -6.46 -12.50
N PRO A 76 11.91 -7.63 -12.26
CA PRO A 76 11.41 -8.56 -11.25
C PRO A 76 11.33 -7.95 -9.84
N VAL A 77 12.33 -7.17 -9.44
CA VAL A 77 12.35 -6.45 -8.16
C VAL A 77 11.26 -5.38 -8.13
N LEU A 78 11.08 -4.64 -9.23
CA LEU A 78 10.01 -3.65 -9.37
C LEU A 78 8.62 -4.26 -9.34
N ALA A 79 8.43 -5.41 -9.98
CA ALA A 79 7.15 -6.12 -9.99
C ALA A 79 6.74 -6.53 -8.57
N ILE A 80 7.67 -7.07 -7.77
CA ILE A 80 7.44 -7.38 -6.36
C ILE A 80 7.13 -6.10 -5.57
N SER A 81 7.86 -5.02 -5.82
CA SER A 81 7.63 -3.73 -5.16
C SER A 81 6.21 -3.21 -5.42
N PHE A 82 5.77 -3.22 -6.68
CA PHE A 82 4.43 -2.78 -7.06
C PHE A 82 3.33 -3.70 -6.53
N PHE A 83 3.59 -5.00 -6.43
CA PHE A 83 2.68 -5.94 -5.79
C PHE A 83 2.44 -5.58 -4.31
N ILE A 84 3.54 -5.37 -3.57
CA ILE A 84 3.50 -4.96 -2.15
C ILE A 84 2.80 -3.60 -2.01
N ASP A 85 3.13 -2.63 -2.86
CA ASP A 85 2.52 -1.31 -2.85
C ASP A 85 1.02 -1.36 -3.11
N GLY A 86 0.56 -2.25 -4.00
CA GLY A 86 -0.87 -2.48 -4.25
C GLY A 86 -1.62 -2.86 -2.97
N ILE A 87 -1.11 -3.85 -2.23
CA ILE A 87 -1.75 -4.35 -1.01
C ILE A 87 -1.74 -3.28 0.10
N HIS A 88 -0.58 -2.66 0.35
CA HIS A 88 -0.49 -1.66 1.41
C HIS A 88 -1.33 -0.42 1.09
N THR A 89 -1.43 -0.02 -0.19
CA THR A 89 -2.27 1.10 -0.64
C THR A 89 -3.75 0.82 -0.38
N SER A 90 -4.22 -0.39 -0.68
CA SER A 90 -5.60 -0.79 -0.35
C SER A 90 -5.88 -0.79 1.15
N LEU A 91 -4.95 -1.30 1.97
CA LEU A 91 -5.07 -1.25 3.44
C LEU A 91 -5.05 0.18 3.99
N SER A 92 -4.25 1.06 3.38
CA SER A 92 -4.22 2.48 3.74
C SER A 92 -5.52 3.18 3.40
N GLY A 93 -6.19 2.78 2.31
CA GLY A 93 -7.54 3.20 1.96
C GLY A 93 -8.57 2.76 3.01
N VAL A 94 -8.46 1.54 3.53
CA VAL A 94 -9.34 1.05 4.61
C VAL A 94 -9.15 1.88 5.89
N LEU A 95 -7.91 2.10 6.33
CA LEU A 95 -7.63 2.94 7.50
C LEU A 95 -8.11 4.38 7.32
N THR A 96 -7.95 4.92 6.12
CA THR A 96 -8.47 6.24 5.77
C THR A 96 -10.00 6.26 5.84
N GLY A 97 -10.65 5.19 5.36
CA GLY A 97 -12.10 5.03 5.45
C GLY A 97 -12.62 4.95 6.88
N CYS A 98 -11.84 4.40 7.82
CA CYS A 98 -12.15 4.38 9.25
C CYS A 98 -11.81 5.70 9.97
N GLY A 99 -11.20 6.68 9.30
CA GLY A 99 -10.71 7.91 9.94
C GLY A 99 -9.45 7.72 10.79
N GLU A 100 -8.74 6.59 10.65
CA GLU A 100 -7.54 6.22 11.41
C GLU A 100 -6.23 6.54 10.66
N GLN A 101 -6.22 7.63 9.89
CA GLN A 101 -5.05 8.07 9.11
C GLN A 101 -3.81 8.31 9.99
N LYS A 102 -4.00 8.72 11.25
CA LYS A 102 -2.90 8.95 12.21
C LYS A 102 -2.12 7.66 12.53
N ILE A 103 -2.79 6.50 12.53
CA ILE A 103 -2.11 5.21 12.68
C ILE A 103 -1.27 4.93 11.43
N GLY A 104 -1.84 5.11 10.24
CA GLY A 104 -1.14 4.94 8.97
C GLY A 104 0.12 5.81 8.84
N ALA A 105 0.05 7.08 9.26
CA ALA A 105 1.19 7.99 9.25
C ALA A 105 2.32 7.53 10.20
N ARG A 106 1.97 7.12 11.42
CA ARG A 106 2.94 6.59 12.40
C ARG A 106 3.62 5.32 11.90
N VAL A 107 2.85 4.39 11.34
CA VAL A 107 3.36 3.16 10.74
C VAL A 107 4.30 3.45 9.56
N ASN A 108 3.95 4.43 8.71
CA ASN A 108 4.79 4.83 7.59
C ASN A 108 6.15 5.40 8.06
N LEU A 109 6.11 6.32 9.03
CA LEU A 109 7.32 6.88 9.63
C LEU A 109 8.20 5.78 10.24
N ALA A 110 7.62 4.91 11.07
CA ALA A 110 8.36 3.82 11.70
C ALA A 110 8.99 2.88 10.66
N ALA A 111 8.24 2.46 9.64
CA ALA A 111 8.73 1.52 8.64
C ALA A 111 9.89 2.08 7.81
N PHE A 112 9.79 3.33 7.33
CA PHE A 112 10.84 3.91 6.49
C PHE A 112 12.03 4.42 7.30
N TYR A 113 11.82 5.00 8.49
CA TYR A 113 12.92 5.54 9.28
C TYR A 113 13.66 4.49 10.11
N LEU A 114 12.97 3.49 10.65
CA LEU A 114 13.60 2.48 11.50
C LEU A 114 14.12 1.27 10.72
N ALA A 115 13.49 0.92 9.59
CA ALA A 115 13.89 -0.24 8.80
C ALA A 115 14.41 0.16 7.41
N GLY A 116 13.63 0.92 6.64
CA GLY A 116 13.95 1.23 5.24
C GLY A 116 15.28 1.96 5.04
N ILE A 117 15.47 3.10 5.71
CA ILE A 117 16.67 3.93 5.60
C ILE A 117 17.92 3.21 6.12
N PRO A 118 17.93 2.60 7.32
CA PRO A 118 19.09 1.86 7.81
C PRO A 118 19.49 0.71 6.88
N LEU A 119 18.53 -0.07 6.37
CA LEU A 119 18.83 -1.13 5.41
C LEU A 119 19.31 -0.58 4.06
N ALA A 120 18.72 0.51 3.57
CA ALA A 120 19.17 1.15 2.33
C ALA A 120 20.64 1.58 2.43
N VAL A 121 21.02 2.21 3.55
CA VAL A 121 22.40 2.64 3.78
C VAL A 121 23.33 1.44 3.91
N LEU A 122 22.93 0.42 4.67
CA LEU A 122 23.73 -0.80 4.84
C LEU A 122 23.94 -1.55 3.52
N LEU A 123 22.87 -1.75 2.74
CA LEU A 123 22.94 -2.45 1.45
C LEU A 123 23.71 -1.64 0.40
N ALA A 124 23.49 -0.32 0.32
CA ALA A 124 24.14 0.51 -0.69
C ALA A 124 25.63 0.72 -0.40
N PHE A 125 26.00 1.04 0.85
CA PHE A 125 27.35 1.48 1.19
C PHE A 125 28.23 0.40 1.84
N VAL A 126 27.67 -0.50 2.65
CA VAL A 126 28.45 -1.55 3.32
C VAL A 126 28.60 -2.78 2.43
N LEU A 127 27.51 -3.16 1.74
CA LEU A 127 27.51 -4.31 0.82
C LEU A 127 27.83 -3.93 -0.63
N HIS A 128 28.16 -2.65 -0.88
CA HIS A 128 28.54 -2.12 -2.20
C HIS A 128 27.55 -2.43 -3.34
N LEU A 129 26.25 -2.58 -3.02
CA LEU A 129 25.20 -2.83 -4.01
C LEU A 129 24.71 -1.54 -4.72
N ASN A 130 25.31 -0.39 -4.42
CA ASN A 130 25.03 0.93 -5.03
C ASN A 130 23.51 1.21 -5.11
N GLY A 131 23.01 1.59 -6.29
CA GLY A 131 21.60 1.92 -6.52
C GLY A 131 20.63 0.75 -6.30
N MET A 132 21.09 -0.49 -6.49
CA MET A 132 20.26 -1.67 -6.23
C MET A 132 20.07 -1.89 -4.73
N GLY A 133 21.10 -1.61 -3.93
CA GLY A 133 21.02 -1.62 -2.47
C GLY A 133 20.03 -0.58 -1.92
N LEU A 134 20.03 0.62 -2.51
CA LEU A 134 19.07 1.67 -2.16
C LEU A 134 17.63 1.23 -2.44
N TRP A 135 17.39 0.62 -3.60
CA TRP A 135 16.07 0.14 -3.98
C TRP A 135 15.60 -1.00 -3.08
N LEU A 136 16.47 -1.95 -2.75
CA LEU A 136 16.17 -3.04 -1.82
C LEU A 136 15.80 -2.52 -0.42
N GLY A 137 16.43 -1.44 0.05
CA GLY A 137 16.04 -0.78 1.30
C GLY A 137 14.62 -0.21 1.25
N ILE A 138 14.22 0.41 0.13
CA ILE A 138 12.83 0.86 -0.09
C ILE A 138 11.86 -0.33 -0.06
N VAL A 139 12.18 -1.43 -0.74
CA VAL A 139 11.35 -2.65 -0.72
C VAL A 139 11.18 -3.18 0.69
N CYS A 140 12.26 -3.21 1.49
CA CYS A 140 12.18 -3.67 2.88
C CYS A 140 11.33 -2.74 3.75
N GLY A 141 11.45 -1.42 3.56
CA GLY A 141 10.57 -0.43 4.20
C GLY A 141 9.09 -0.66 3.85
N SER A 142 8.78 -0.82 2.55
CA SER A 142 7.43 -1.13 2.07
C SER A 142 6.89 -2.46 2.63
N LEU A 143 7.73 -3.49 2.72
CA LEU A 143 7.35 -4.79 3.31
C LEU A 143 7.04 -4.66 4.80
N THR A 144 7.88 -3.94 5.55
CA THR A 144 7.67 -3.68 6.98
C THR A 144 6.37 -2.90 7.19
N LYS A 145 6.13 -1.87 6.37
CA LYS A 145 4.88 -1.10 6.38
C LYS A 145 3.67 -1.99 6.11
N LEU A 146 3.74 -2.87 5.11
CA LEU A 146 2.68 -3.80 4.76
C LEU A 146 2.34 -4.72 5.94
N LEU A 147 3.35 -5.34 6.57
CA LEU A 147 3.14 -6.23 7.71
C LEU A 147 2.45 -5.51 8.88
N LEU A 148 2.89 -4.29 9.20
CA LEU A 148 2.27 -3.47 10.23
C LEU A 148 0.82 -3.10 9.88
N LEU A 149 0.54 -2.74 8.63
CA LEU A 149 -0.82 -2.42 8.18
C LEU A 149 -1.73 -3.65 8.19
N VAL A 150 -1.24 -4.82 7.80
CA VAL A 150 -1.98 -6.08 7.90
C VAL A 150 -2.30 -6.39 9.37
N TRP A 151 -1.31 -6.25 10.26
CA TRP A 151 -1.51 -6.43 11.70
C TRP A 151 -2.59 -5.50 12.24
N VAL A 152 -2.50 -4.21 11.91
CA VAL A 152 -3.50 -3.21 12.31
C VAL A 152 -4.86 -3.58 11.75
N ALA A 153 -4.97 -3.91 10.46
CA ALA A 153 -6.23 -4.25 9.81
C ALA A 153 -6.91 -5.49 10.41
N LEU A 154 -6.13 -6.50 10.81
CA LEU A 154 -6.62 -7.68 11.54
C LEU A 154 -7.07 -7.35 12.97
N SER A 155 -6.46 -6.32 13.57
CA SER A 155 -6.76 -5.87 14.94
C SER A 155 -7.89 -4.84 15.00
N ILE A 156 -8.48 -4.42 13.86
CA ILE A 156 -9.58 -3.46 13.83
C ILE A 156 -10.82 -4.09 14.49
N ASN A 157 -11.29 -3.45 15.56
CA ASN A 157 -12.60 -3.74 16.12
C ASN A 157 -13.65 -2.94 15.34
N TRP A 158 -14.31 -3.61 14.38
CA TRP A 158 -15.29 -3.01 13.49
C TRP A 158 -16.49 -2.41 14.22
N GLU A 159 -16.93 -3.00 15.35
CA GLU A 159 -18.02 -2.44 16.14
C GLU A 159 -17.61 -1.12 16.80
N LYS A 160 -16.39 -1.07 17.35
CA LYS A 160 -15.85 0.15 17.96
C LYS A 160 -15.71 1.27 16.92
N GLU A 161 -15.24 0.95 15.72
CA GLU A 161 -15.13 1.94 14.63
C GLU A 161 -16.51 2.41 14.14
N ALA A 162 -17.52 1.54 14.11
CA ALA A 162 -18.89 1.94 13.74
C ALA A 162 -19.52 2.86 14.79
N ILE A 163 -19.33 2.58 16.08
CA ILE A 163 -19.78 3.45 17.18
C ILE A 163 -19.10 4.82 17.08
N LYS A 164 -17.78 4.81 16.91
CA LYS A 164 -16.97 6.03 16.75
C LYS A 164 -17.43 6.87 15.54
N ALA A 165 -17.73 6.23 14.40
CA ALA A 165 -18.25 6.91 13.22
C ALA A 165 -19.62 7.55 13.49
N LYS A 166 -20.52 6.84 14.18
CA LYS A 166 -21.82 7.35 14.59
C LYS A 166 -21.70 8.58 15.51
N ASP A 167 -20.81 8.53 16.49
CA ASP A 167 -20.55 9.66 17.41
C ASP A 167 -20.02 10.89 16.68
N MET A 168 -19.12 10.71 15.70
CA MET A 168 -18.62 11.82 14.87
C MET A 168 -19.73 12.49 14.06
N VAL A 169 -20.64 11.71 13.46
CA VAL A 169 -21.78 12.25 12.71
C VAL A 169 -22.72 13.03 13.64
N LEU A 170 -23.04 12.49 14.81
CA LEU A 170 -23.88 13.14 15.82
C LEU A 170 -23.29 14.47 16.30
N GLN A 171 -21.98 14.52 16.57
CA GLN A 171 -21.29 15.76 16.94
C GLN A 171 -21.33 16.80 15.82
N SER A 172 -21.20 16.37 14.55
CA SER A 172 -21.25 17.28 13.41
C SER A 172 -22.64 17.86 13.14
N SER A 173 -23.70 17.16 13.55
CA SER A 173 -25.10 17.60 13.40
C SER A 173 -25.59 18.54 14.50
N LEU A 174 -24.87 18.64 15.61
CA LEU A 174 -25.19 19.60 16.67
C LEU A 174 -24.70 20.98 16.24
N PRO A 175 -25.57 22.01 16.21
CA PRO A 175 -25.13 23.37 15.93
C PRO A 175 -24.13 23.76 17.02
N VAL A 176 -22.93 24.17 16.59
CA VAL A 176 -21.94 24.77 17.49
C VAL A 176 -22.59 26.04 18.04
N ALA A 177 -23.02 25.97 19.31
CA ALA A 177 -23.60 27.10 20.04
C ALA A 177 -22.52 28.11 20.43
#